data_AF-G9QRS9-F1
#
_entry.id   AF-G9QRS9-F1
#
_cell.length_a   1.000
_cell.length_b   1.000
_cell.length_c   1.000
_cell.angle_alpha   90.00
_cell.angle_beta   90.00
_cell.angle_gamma   90.00
#
_symmetry.space_group_name_H-M   'P 1'
#
loop_
_entity.id
_entity.type
_entity.pdbx_description
1 polymer ?
#
loop_
_entity_poly.entity_id
_entity_poly.type
_entity_poly.pdbx_seq_one_letter_code
_entity_poly.pdbx_strand_id
1 'polypeptide(L)'
;VKGLRQFKKQSKTPICVIKFEKDRPVKELFSKLLEFKEFFKLLVVVDMQNYLENPYMLLWRVTNNIDALRDIYIDGENFCVDATSKDELEGYTRGWPMQTDCEREVMAELVKRGIVKDEPELFHKFEIFG
;
A
#
# COMPACT_ATOMS: atom_id res chain seq x y z
N VAL A 1 -6.83 12.40 0.42
CA VAL A 1 -6.87 11.20 1.28
C VAL A 1 -8.28 10.64 1.25
N LYS A 2 -8.46 9.34 1.01
CA LYS A 2 -9.78 8.70 0.84
C LYS A 2 -10.06 7.56 1.82
N GLY A 3 -9.06 7.16 2.60
CA GLY A 3 -9.18 6.13 3.64
C GLY A 3 -7.98 6.19 4.57
N LEU A 4 -8.17 5.74 5.81
CA LEU A 4 -7.13 5.73 6.84
C LEU A 4 -7.32 4.53 7.77
N ARG A 5 -6.23 3.86 8.13
CA ARG A 5 -6.20 2.88 9.21
C ARG A 5 -4.90 2.99 9.99
N GLN A 6 -5.01 2.87 11.32
CA GLN A 6 -3.83 2.78 12.19
C GLN A 6 -3.64 1.36 12.72
N PHE A 7 -2.39 0.89 12.68
CA PHE A 7 -1.95 -0.36 13.27
C PHE A 7 -1.07 -0.11 14.49
N LYS A 8 -1.04 -1.08 15.40
CA LYS A 8 -0.19 -1.05 16.62
C LYS A 8 -0.38 0.24 17.43
N LYS A 9 -1.63 0.67 17.60
CA LYS A 9 -2.03 1.91 18.32
C LYS A 9 -1.53 2.00 19.76
N GLN A 10 -1.21 0.87 20.38
CA GLN A 10 -0.62 0.76 21.71
C GLN A 10 0.90 1.01 21.75
N SER A 11 1.57 1.10 20.60
CA SER A 11 3.00 1.39 20.52
C SER A 11 3.26 2.90 20.58
N LYS A 12 4.51 3.29 20.86
CA LYS A 12 4.93 4.71 20.84
C LYS A 12 4.86 5.35 19.44
N THR A 13 4.82 4.52 18.39
CA THR A 13 4.76 4.95 16.99
C THR A 13 3.75 4.09 16.25
N PRO A 14 2.44 4.36 16.39
CA PRO A 14 1.43 3.71 15.57
C PRO A 14 1.72 3.90 14.08
N ILE A 15 1.47 2.86 13.29
CA ILE A 15 1.65 2.91 11.84
C ILE A 15 0.34 3.45 11.25
N CYS A 16 0.38 4.66 10.72
CA CYS A 16 -0.76 5.28 10.05
C CYS A 16 -0.68 4.99 8.55
N VAL A 17 -1.60 4.20 8.02
CA VAL A 17 -1.69 3.90 6.58
C VAL A 17 -2.85 4.69 5.99
N ILE A 18 -2.59 5.44 4.93
CA ILE A 18 -3.60 6.23 4.22
C ILE A 18 -3.71 5.85 2.75
N LYS A 19 -4.95 5.84 2.24
CA LYS A 19 -5.21 5.79 0.80
C LYS A 19 -5.14 7.19 0.20
N PHE A 20 -4.36 7.32 -0.85
CA PHE A 20 -4.26 8.56 -1.59
C PHE A 20 -4.58 8.34 -3.07
N GLU A 21 -5.60 9.05 -3.53
CA GLU A 21 -5.86 9.23 -4.95
C GLU A 21 -4.88 10.28 -5.44
N LYS A 22 -3.84 9.82 -6.15
CA LYS A 22 -2.66 10.61 -6.47
C LYS A 22 -3.01 11.69 -7.49
N ASP A 23 -2.95 12.94 -7.05
CA ASP A 23 -3.14 14.15 -7.87
C ASP A 23 -1.90 15.08 -7.83
N ARG A 24 -0.88 14.70 -7.05
CA ARG A 24 0.38 15.41 -6.82
C ARG A 24 1.41 14.45 -6.20
N PRO A 25 2.71 14.81 -6.17
CA PRO A 25 3.71 14.03 -5.45
C PRO A 25 3.37 13.84 -3.97
N VAL A 26 3.63 12.65 -3.43
CA VAL A 26 3.34 12.33 -2.02
C VAL A 26 4.13 13.22 -1.06
N LYS A 27 5.32 13.70 -1.47
CA LYS A 27 6.10 14.67 -0.69
C LYS A 27 5.31 15.95 -0.40
N GLU A 28 4.56 16.47 -1.36
CA GLU A 28 3.73 17.66 -1.16
C GLU A 28 2.53 17.38 -0.24
N LEU A 29 1.93 16.19 -0.38
CA LEU A 29 0.90 15.74 0.54
C LEU A 29 1.46 15.66 1.96
N PHE A 30 2.64 15.07 2.14
CA PHE A 30 3.28 14.93 3.44
C PHE A 30 3.52 16.30 4.09
N SER A 31 4.07 17.28 3.35
CA SER A 31 4.26 18.64 3.87
C SER A 31 2.97 19.28 4.38
N LYS A 32 1.82 19.03 3.72
CA LYS A 32 0.52 19.51 4.21
C LYS A 32 0.05 18.74 5.45
N LEU A 33 0.26 17.42 5.47
CA LEU A 33 -0.13 16.58 6.61
C LEU A 33 0.69 16.82 7.87
N LEU A 34 1.86 17.47 7.78
CA LEU A 34 2.64 17.89 8.95
C LEU A 34 1.90 18.89 9.86
N GLU A 35 0.83 19.54 9.40
CA GLU A 35 -0.10 20.27 10.28
C GLU A 35 -0.66 19.36 11.40
N PHE A 36 -0.80 18.06 11.13
CA PHE A 36 -1.30 17.04 12.05
C PHE A 36 -0.19 16.19 12.68
N LYS A 37 1.05 16.68 12.70
CA LYS A 37 2.24 15.92 13.14
C LYS A 37 2.17 15.35 14.56
N GLU A 38 1.30 15.88 15.43
CA GLU A 38 1.08 15.36 16.78
C GLU A 38 0.31 14.03 16.79
N PHE A 39 -0.42 13.71 15.71
CA PHE A 39 -1.29 12.55 15.63
C PHE A 39 -0.67 11.34 14.94
N PHE A 40 0.50 11.49 14.33
CA PHE A 40 1.21 10.39 13.69
C PHE A 40 2.72 10.61 13.75
N LYS A 41 3.50 9.53 13.82
CA LYS A 41 4.94 9.57 13.61
C LYS A 41 5.37 8.82 12.36
N LEU A 42 4.71 7.71 12.05
CA LEU A 42 4.95 6.93 10.84
C LEU A 42 3.69 6.94 9.97
N LEU A 43 3.79 7.61 8.83
CA LEU A 43 2.78 7.64 7.78
C LEU A 43 3.22 6.74 6.62
N VAL A 44 2.31 5.91 6.13
CA VAL A 44 2.50 5.09 4.94
C VAL A 44 1.38 5.44 3.96
N VAL A 45 1.75 5.82 2.74
CA VAL A 45 0.81 6.26 1.71
C VAL A 45 0.72 5.16 0.65
N VAL A 46 -0.49 4.67 0.39
CA VAL A 46 -0.75 3.60 -0.57
C VAL A 46 -1.80 4.04 -1.60
N ASP A 47 -1.75 3.42 -2.78
CA ASP A 47 -2.74 3.66 -3.83
C ASP A 47 -4.14 3.15 -3.45
N MET A 48 -5.15 3.60 -4.19
CA MET A 48 -6.57 3.37 -3.92
C MET A 48 -6.99 1.89 -3.93
N GLN A 49 -6.36 1.04 -4.73
CA GLN A 49 -6.68 -0.38 -4.87
C GLN A 49 -6.31 -1.21 -3.63
N ASN A 50 -5.37 -0.76 -2.78
CA ASN A 50 -4.89 -1.55 -1.64
C ASN A 50 -5.95 -1.67 -0.54
N TYR A 51 -6.18 -2.83 0.05
CA TYR A 51 -7.16 -2.97 1.14
C TYR A 51 -6.53 -2.60 2.49
N LEU A 52 -7.05 -1.56 3.16
CA LEU A 52 -6.51 -1.11 4.45
C LEU A 52 -6.69 -2.17 5.54
N GLU A 53 -7.64 -3.08 5.37
CA GLU A 53 -8.03 -4.06 6.38
C GLU A 53 -7.13 -5.29 6.35
N ASN A 54 -6.30 -5.43 5.31
CA ASN A 54 -5.41 -6.55 5.08
C ASN A 54 -3.95 -6.19 5.39
N PRO A 55 -3.50 -6.31 6.66
CA PRO A 55 -2.13 -5.97 7.04
C PRO A 55 -1.08 -6.84 6.36
N TYR A 56 -1.42 -8.08 5.96
CA TYR A 56 -0.49 -8.97 5.30
C TYR A 56 -0.13 -8.43 3.91
N MET A 57 -1.15 -8.16 3.09
CA MET A 57 -0.92 -7.64 1.75
C MET A 57 -0.41 -6.20 1.76
N LEU A 58 -0.84 -5.37 2.72
CA LEU A 58 -0.23 -4.04 2.89
C LEU A 58 1.28 -4.12 3.12
N LEU A 59 1.75 -5.02 3.98
CA LEU A 59 3.19 -5.19 4.20
C LEU A 59 3.90 -5.56 2.90
N TRP A 60 3.37 -6.55 2.17
CA TRP A 60 3.90 -6.98 0.88
C TRP A 60 3.96 -5.81 -0.13
N ARG A 61 2.86 -5.07 -0.30
CA ARG A 61 2.76 -3.97 -1.27
C ARG A 61 3.71 -2.84 -0.91
N VAL A 62 3.79 -2.46 0.37
CA VAL A 62 4.70 -1.41 0.83
C VAL A 62 6.15 -1.79 0.56
N THR A 63 6.57 -3.00 0.90
CA THR A 63 7.97 -3.39 0.70
C THR A 63 8.35 -3.57 -0.76
N ASN A 64 7.39 -3.88 -1.64
CA ASN A 64 7.64 -4.05 -3.08
C ASN A 64 7.54 -2.74 -3.88
N ASN A 65 6.84 -1.71 -3.37
CA ASN A 65 6.58 -0.47 -4.09
C ASN A 65 7.53 0.68 -3.72
N ILE A 66 8.51 0.46 -2.84
CA ILE A 66 9.41 1.53 -2.38
C ILE A 66 10.85 1.29 -2.78
N ASP A 67 11.54 2.39 -3.05
CA ASP A 67 12.98 2.54 -2.92
C ASP A 67 13.27 3.36 -1.65
N ALA A 68 14.08 2.81 -0.74
CA ALA A 68 14.31 3.42 0.57
C ALA A 68 14.99 4.80 0.52
N LEU A 69 15.77 5.10 -0.54
CA LEU A 69 16.46 6.38 -0.68
C LEU A 69 15.56 7.45 -1.32
N ARG A 70 14.62 7.04 -2.17
CA ARG A 70 13.74 7.96 -2.91
C ARG A 70 12.41 8.20 -2.20
N ASP A 71 11.83 7.17 -1.61
CA ASP A 71 10.41 7.14 -1.23
C ASP A 71 10.16 7.31 0.27
N ILE A 72 11.21 7.57 1.04
CA ILE A 72 11.13 7.88 2.47
C ILE A 72 11.40 9.38 2.68
N TYR A 73 10.41 10.08 3.23
CA TYR A 73 10.52 11.49 3.62
C TYR A 73 10.56 11.61 5.13
N ILE A 74 11.38 12.52 5.64
CA ILE A 74 11.62 12.71 7.06
C ILE A 74 11.49 14.20 7.39
N ASP A 75 10.71 14.52 8.43
CA ASP A 75 10.63 15.86 9.04
C ASP A 75 10.62 15.70 10.57
N GLY A 76 11.76 15.99 11.21
CA GLY A 76 11.93 15.78 12.65
C GLY A 76 11.70 14.31 13.05
N GLU A 77 10.66 14.07 13.86
CA GLU A 77 10.24 12.72 14.30
C GLU A 77 9.15 12.09 13.40
N ASN A 78 8.74 12.78 12.33
CA ASN A 78 7.68 12.36 11.43
C ASN A 78 8.31 11.75 10.17
N PHE A 79 7.88 10.54 9.84
CA PHE A 79 8.33 9.74 8.70
C PHE A 79 7.15 9.50 7.77
N CYS A 80 7.37 9.64 6.47
CA CYS A 80 6.42 9.28 5.44
C CYS A 80 7.06 8.28 4.48
N VAL A 81 6.38 7.15 4.27
CA VAL A 81 6.74 6.13 3.29
C VAL A 81 5.77 6.23 2.13
N ASP A 82 6.25 6.63 0.98
CA ASP A 82 5.47 6.68 -0.25
C ASP A 82 5.50 5.32 -0.99
N ALA A 83 4.53 4.48 -0.68
CA ALA A 83 4.32 3.19 -1.34
C ALA A 83 3.31 3.25 -2.51
N THR A 84 3.03 4.45 -3.04
CA THR A 84 2.23 4.61 -4.26
C THR A 84 2.99 4.15 -5.48
N SER A 85 2.26 3.79 -6.53
CA SER A 85 2.84 3.52 -7.85
C SER A 85 3.52 4.78 -8.38
N LYS A 86 4.69 4.65 -8.99
CA LYS A 86 5.44 5.81 -9.51
C LYS A 86 5.11 6.08 -10.97
N ASP A 87 5.02 7.36 -11.29
CA ASP A 87 4.65 7.84 -12.62
C ASP A 87 5.50 9.06 -13.02
N GLU A 88 5.12 9.69 -14.14
CA GLU A 88 5.82 10.84 -14.70
C GLU A 88 5.84 12.05 -13.76
N LEU A 89 4.88 12.18 -12.82
CA LEU A 89 4.86 13.27 -11.83
C LEU A 89 6.09 13.22 -10.91
N GLU A 90 6.76 12.07 -10.83
CA GLU A 90 7.96 11.84 -10.02
C GLU A 90 9.21 11.62 -10.87
N GLY A 91 9.13 11.90 -12.17
CA GLY A 91 10.21 11.66 -13.11
C GLY A 91 10.46 10.18 -13.40
N TYR A 92 9.50 9.29 -13.07
CA TYR A 92 9.60 7.87 -13.38
C TYR A 92 9.00 7.60 -14.76
N THR A 93 9.86 7.30 -15.73
CA THR A 93 9.46 7.15 -17.15
C THR A 93 9.30 5.70 -17.59
N ARG A 94 9.56 4.73 -16.70
CA ARG A 94 9.33 3.30 -16.97
C ARG A 94 7.91 2.93 -16.56
N GLY A 95 7.33 1.90 -17.17
CA GLY A 95 6.06 1.35 -16.72
C GLY A 95 6.18 0.82 -15.28
N TRP A 96 5.25 1.19 -14.41
CA TRP A 96 5.17 0.64 -13.06
C TRP A 96 4.65 -0.81 -13.10
N PRO A 97 5.22 -1.75 -12.34
CA PRO A 97 4.75 -3.13 -12.33
C PRO A 97 3.28 -3.24 -11.93
N MET A 98 2.53 -4.07 -12.65
CA MET A 98 1.15 -4.42 -12.29
C MET A 98 1.11 -5.36 -11.09
N GLN A 99 -0.06 -5.43 -10.45
CA GLN A 99 -0.30 -6.39 -9.38
C GLN A 99 -0.41 -7.82 -9.95
N THR A 100 0.00 -8.81 -9.16
CA THR A 100 -0.05 -10.23 -9.53
C THR A 100 -1.44 -10.81 -9.27
N ASP A 101 -2.43 -10.33 -10.01
CA ASP A 101 -3.81 -10.77 -9.85
C ASP A 101 -4.07 -11.97 -10.76
N CYS A 102 -4.86 -12.93 -10.28
CA CYS A 102 -5.26 -14.11 -11.02
C CYS A 102 -6.72 -13.98 -11.47
N GLU A 103 -7.01 -14.36 -12.71
CA GLU A 103 -8.39 -14.41 -13.20
C GLU A 103 -9.18 -15.49 -12.45
N ARG A 104 -10.46 -15.21 -12.17
CA ARG A 104 -11.35 -16.13 -11.44
C ARG A 104 -11.55 -17.41 -12.24
N GLU A 105 -11.64 -17.29 -13.56
CA GLU A 105 -11.81 -18.38 -14.52
C GLU A 105 -10.59 -19.31 -14.49
N VAL A 106 -9.37 -18.75 -14.44
CA VAL A 106 -8.13 -19.52 -14.34
C VAL A 106 -8.09 -20.30 -13.03
N MET A 107 -8.40 -19.67 -11.89
CA MET A 107 -8.47 -20.37 -10.61
C MET A 107 -9.54 -21.45 -10.58
N ALA A 108 -10.73 -21.19 -11.14
CA ALA A 108 -11.80 -22.17 -11.20
C ALA A 108 -11.39 -23.41 -12.00
N GLU A 109 -10.69 -23.23 -13.12
CA GLU A 109 -10.18 -24.35 -13.93
C GLU A 109 -9.08 -25.14 -13.20
N LEU A 110 -8.18 -24.47 -12.45
CA LEU A 110 -7.16 -25.13 -11.64
C LEU A 110 -7.77 -25.96 -10.50
N VAL A 111 -8.81 -25.44 -9.84
CA VAL A 111 -9.57 -26.16 -8.81
C VAL A 111 -10.30 -27.37 -9.41
N LYS A 112 -10.96 -27.19 -10.55
CA LYS A 112 -11.66 -28.26 -11.28
C LYS A 112 -10.71 -29.40 -11.68
N ARG A 113 -9.47 -29.07 -12.04
CA ARG A 113 -8.41 -30.06 -12.37
C ARG A 113 -7.78 -30.72 -11.13
N GLY A 114 -8.13 -30.29 -9.92
CA GLY A 114 -7.54 -30.78 -8.67
C GLY A 114 -6.08 -30.36 -8.47
N ILE A 115 -5.60 -29.35 -9.19
CA ILE A 115 -4.23 -28.82 -9.07
C ILE A 115 -4.11 -27.94 -7.82
N VAL A 116 -5.16 -27.18 -7.53
CA VAL A 116 -5.26 -26.29 -6.36
C VAL A 116 -6.53 -26.65 -5.59
N LYS A 117 -6.51 -26.49 -4.27
CA LYS A 117 -7.69 -26.67 -3.42
C LYS A 117 -8.56 -25.41 -3.46
N ASP A 118 -9.87 -25.57 -3.35
CA ASP A 118 -10.77 -24.42 -3.20
C ASP A 118 -10.67 -23.86 -1.78
N GLU A 119 -9.89 -22.79 -1.62
CA GLU A 119 -9.58 -22.18 -0.32
C GLU A 119 -9.94 -20.68 -0.33
N PRO A 120 -11.24 -20.32 -0.28
CA PRO A 120 -11.70 -18.94 -0.44
C PRO A 120 -11.13 -17.98 0.62
N GLU A 121 -10.93 -18.45 1.86
CA GLU A 121 -10.31 -17.66 2.92
C GLU A 121 -8.86 -17.30 2.59
N LEU A 122 -8.13 -18.25 1.99
CA LEU A 122 -6.74 -18.08 1.58
C LEU A 122 -6.65 -17.14 0.37
N PHE A 123 -7.55 -17.32 -0.60
CA PHE A 123 -7.64 -16.44 -1.77
C PHE A 123 -7.95 -14.99 -1.37
N HIS A 124 -8.84 -14.79 -0.39
CA HIS A 124 -9.12 -13.47 0.16
C HIS A 124 -7.92 -12.90 0.92
N LYS A 125 -7.30 -13.69 1.82
CA LYS A 125 -6.15 -13.26 2.63
C LYS A 125 -4.98 -12.78 1.76
N PHE A 126 -4.71 -13.46 0.65
CA PHE A 126 -3.61 -13.15 -0.25
C PHE A 126 -4.03 -12.34 -1.48
N GLU A 127 -5.27 -11.85 -1.52
CA GLU A 127 -5.79 -11.00 -2.60
C GLU A 127 -5.53 -11.61 -3.99
N ILE A 128 -5.79 -12.92 -4.13
CA ILE A 128 -5.53 -13.65 -5.40
C ILE A 128 -6.32 -13.07 -6.58
N PHE A 129 -7.47 -12.45 -6.29
CA PHE A 129 -8.35 -11.80 -7.28
C PHE A 129 -8.37 -10.28 -7.12
N GLY A 130 -7.27 -9.72 -6.61
CA GLY A 130 -7.10 -8.33 -6.16
C GLY A 130 -7.72 -7.27 -7.08
#